data_AF-A0A1B2HQZ8-F1
#
_entry.id   AF-A0A1B2HQZ8-F1
#
_cell.length_a   1.000
_cell.length_b   1.000
_cell.length_c   1.000
_cell.angle_alpha   90.00
_cell.angle_beta   90.00
_cell.angle_gamma   90.00
#
_symmetry.space_group_name_H-M   'P 1'
#
loop_
_entity.id
_entity.type
_entity.pdbx_description
1 polymer ?
#
loop_
_entity_poly.entity_id
_entity_poly.type
_entity_poly.pdbx_seq_one_letter_code
_entity_poly.pdbx_strand_id
1 'polypeptide(L)'
;MRFTKMTAAVVGVLGAALISTAAPAGATEQYTGGSAVEVAAPWLEDTASVQAVEGDVSVQQTAAGAIRWMSDRRGSTAYEGYCERAVRLAWNRSTHHASAIAHWRSSDGTRRTTGTPPRGAFVFWNISQYGHVGIADGNGGFWSTSVGGKIGHAGSVGYFSNYLGWKPGNSN
;
A
#
# COMPACT_ATOMS: atom_id res chain seq x y z
N MET A 1 -38.83 -44.79 -21.04
CA MET A 1 -38.36 -45.57 -19.88
C MET A 1 -38.29 -44.66 -18.67
N ARG A 2 -38.45 -45.25 -17.48
CA ARG A 2 -39.04 -44.68 -16.26
C ARG A 2 -38.22 -43.56 -15.60
N PHE A 3 -38.92 -42.49 -15.19
CA PHE A 3 -38.47 -41.54 -14.18
C PHE A 3 -38.62 -42.17 -12.79
N THR A 4 -37.57 -42.16 -11.97
CA THR A 4 -37.67 -42.56 -10.55
C THR A 4 -37.55 -41.31 -9.67
N LYS A 5 -38.69 -40.91 -9.12
CA LYS A 5 -38.80 -40.09 -7.90
C LYS A 5 -38.52 -40.98 -6.69
N MET A 6 -37.77 -40.49 -5.71
CA MET A 6 -37.86 -40.97 -4.33
C MET A 6 -38.09 -39.78 -3.40
N THR A 7 -39.12 -39.93 -2.58
CA THR A 7 -39.68 -38.96 -1.63
C THR A 7 -39.63 -39.55 -0.22
N ALA A 8 -39.54 -38.64 0.77
CA ALA A 8 -39.91 -38.79 2.20
C ALA A 8 -38.92 -39.57 3.10
N ALA A 9 -38.76 -39.31 4.40
CA ALA A 9 -39.36 -38.42 5.42
C ALA A 9 -38.40 -38.40 6.65
N VAL A 10 -38.09 -37.29 7.33
CA VAL A 10 -38.78 -36.61 8.47
C VAL A 10 -38.67 -37.32 9.85
N VAL A 11 -37.88 -36.68 10.75
CA VAL A 11 -38.07 -36.38 12.20
C VAL A 11 -37.80 -37.42 13.31
N GLY A 12 -37.08 -36.94 14.34
CA GLY A 12 -36.97 -37.51 15.70
C GLY A 12 -35.74 -36.95 16.46
N VAL A 13 -35.75 -35.76 17.09
CA VAL A 13 -36.25 -35.43 18.45
C VAL A 13 -35.17 -35.50 19.56
N LEU A 14 -34.95 -34.33 20.18
CA LEU A 14 -34.55 -34.01 21.57
C LEU A 14 -33.23 -34.51 22.18
N GLY A 15 -32.40 -33.53 22.58
CA GLY A 15 -31.38 -33.65 23.62
C GLY A 15 -31.14 -32.28 24.26
N ALA A 16 -31.98 -31.92 25.23
CA ALA A 16 -31.78 -30.75 26.08
C ALA A 16 -30.85 -31.12 27.25
N ALA A 17 -29.78 -30.36 27.44
CA ALA A 17 -29.05 -30.30 28.70
C ALA A 17 -28.76 -28.83 29.02
N LEU A 18 -29.51 -28.28 29.96
CA LEU A 18 -29.25 -27.01 30.63
C LEU A 18 -28.39 -27.29 31.86
N ILE A 19 -27.22 -26.65 31.98
CA ILE A 19 -26.69 -26.20 33.27
C ILE A 19 -25.96 -24.86 33.04
N SER A 20 -26.49 -23.83 33.67
CA SER A 20 -25.99 -22.46 33.70
C SER A 20 -24.67 -22.35 34.48
N THR A 21 -23.70 -21.59 33.99
CA THR A 21 -22.74 -20.86 34.82
C THR A 21 -22.23 -19.59 34.11
N ALA A 22 -22.66 -18.45 34.65
CA ALA A 22 -21.99 -17.14 34.74
C ALA A 22 -21.26 -16.52 33.52
N ALA A 23 -21.74 -15.35 33.11
CA ALA A 23 -20.94 -14.36 32.39
C ALA A 23 -19.88 -13.73 33.32
N PRO A 24 -18.67 -13.40 32.81
CA PRO A 24 -17.87 -12.34 33.40
C PRO A 24 -18.09 -11.04 32.63
N ALA A 25 -18.66 -10.06 33.32
CA ALA A 25 -18.49 -8.65 32.99
C ALA A 25 -17.08 -8.21 33.46
N GLY A 26 -16.33 -7.57 32.55
CA GLY A 26 -15.28 -6.58 32.82
C GLY A 26 -14.08 -6.97 33.69
N ALA A 27 -12.89 -6.97 33.09
CA ALA A 27 -11.69 -6.30 33.62
C ALA A 27 -10.55 -6.37 32.59
N THR A 28 -9.87 -5.24 32.43
CA THR A 28 -8.65 -5.03 31.64
C THR A 28 -7.45 -5.67 32.34
N GLU A 29 -6.49 -6.22 31.58
CA GLU A 29 -5.06 -6.32 31.96
C GLU A 29 -4.27 -6.81 30.72
N GLN A 30 -3.60 -5.90 30.02
CA GLN A 30 -2.14 -5.75 30.04
C GLN A 30 -1.37 -7.01 29.60
N TYR A 31 -1.08 -7.08 28.30
CA TYR A 31 -0.04 -7.96 27.76
C TYR A 31 1.32 -7.28 27.95
N THR A 32 2.03 -7.70 29.00
CA THR A 32 3.44 -7.36 29.24
C THR A 32 4.29 -8.55 28.81
N GLY A 33 5.30 -8.31 27.96
CA GLY A 33 6.42 -9.24 27.79
C GLY A 33 7.00 -9.30 26.39
N GLY A 34 8.18 -8.72 26.19
CA GLY A 34 8.96 -8.86 24.97
C GLY A 34 10.24 -8.01 24.86
N SER A 35 10.98 -7.88 25.97
CA SER A 35 12.41 -7.52 26.08
C SER A 35 12.96 -6.35 25.25
N ALA A 36 12.94 -5.16 25.87
CA ALA A 36 13.96 -4.15 25.62
C ALA A 36 15.31 -4.71 26.06
N VAL A 37 16.23 -4.88 25.11
CA VAL A 37 17.65 -5.02 25.43
C VAL A 37 18.14 -3.62 25.75
N GLU A 38 18.21 -3.31 27.04
CA GLU A 38 18.80 -2.08 27.54
C GLU A 38 20.31 -2.14 27.31
N VAL A 39 20.78 -1.46 26.25
CA VAL A 39 22.18 -1.07 26.14
C VAL A 39 22.28 0.37 26.58
N ALA A 40 22.63 0.55 27.86
CA ALA A 40 23.02 1.86 28.38
C ALA A 40 24.28 2.34 27.66
N ALA A 41 24.18 3.49 26.99
CA ALA A 41 25.34 4.31 26.59
C ALA A 41 25.16 5.71 27.21
N PRO A 42 26.01 6.10 28.19
CA PRO A 42 25.84 7.32 28.98
C PRO A 42 26.55 8.52 28.35
N TRP A 43 25.84 9.32 27.55
CA TRP A 43 26.28 10.68 27.25
C TRP A 43 25.07 11.59 26.95
N LEU A 44 24.58 12.19 28.03
CA LEU A 44 24.14 13.57 28.24
C LEU A 44 23.60 14.41 27.06
N GLU A 45 22.40 14.94 27.33
CA GLU A 45 21.77 16.21 26.94
C GLU A 45 21.62 16.60 25.45
N ASP A 46 20.40 16.43 24.93
CA ASP A 46 19.56 17.56 24.53
C ASP A 46 18.11 17.06 24.46
N THR A 47 17.41 17.10 25.60
CA THR A 47 15.99 16.76 25.64
C THR A 47 15.19 17.99 25.20
N ALA A 48 15.38 18.42 23.96
CA ALA A 48 14.38 19.21 23.27
C ALA A 48 13.16 18.30 23.11
N SER A 49 12.17 18.56 23.97
CA SER A 49 10.86 17.93 23.93
C SER A 49 10.20 18.28 22.61
N VAL A 50 10.43 17.47 21.57
CA VAL A 50 9.69 17.56 20.32
C VAL A 50 8.31 17.02 20.64
N GLN A 51 7.40 17.93 21.00
CA GLN A 51 5.98 17.66 21.01
C GLN A 51 5.63 17.23 19.58
N ALA A 52 5.39 15.93 19.41
CA ALA A 52 4.88 15.37 18.16
C ALA A 52 3.52 16.02 17.91
N VAL A 53 3.50 17.01 17.02
CA VAL A 53 2.28 17.54 16.45
C VAL A 53 1.63 16.42 15.63
N GLU A 54 0.35 16.19 15.88
CA GLU A 54 -0.50 15.14 15.32
C GLU A 54 -0.24 14.83 13.85
N GLY A 55 0.07 13.55 13.60
CA GLY A 55 0.11 12.93 12.29
C GLY A 55 1.12 11.80 12.20
N ASP A 56 0.83 10.63 12.79
CA ASP A 56 1.67 9.43 12.62
C ASP A 56 1.76 9.04 11.13
N VAL A 57 2.88 9.34 10.49
CA VAL A 57 3.20 8.85 9.15
C VAL A 57 3.42 7.34 9.26
N SER A 58 2.45 6.55 8.78
CA SER A 58 2.58 5.09 8.77
C SER A 58 3.80 4.67 7.92
N VAL A 59 4.43 3.53 8.24
CA VAL A 59 5.58 3.00 7.48
C VAL A 59 5.31 2.95 5.96
N GLN A 60 4.07 2.66 5.56
CA GLN A 60 3.66 2.61 4.16
C GLN A 60 3.62 4.00 3.48
N GLN A 61 3.42 5.08 4.24
CA GLN A 61 3.51 6.47 3.77
C GLN A 61 4.96 6.98 3.70
N THR A 62 5.95 6.08 3.74
CA THR A 62 7.35 6.40 3.44
C THR A 62 7.73 5.90 2.06
N ALA A 63 8.75 6.50 1.43
CA ALA A 63 9.26 6.02 0.14
C ALA A 63 9.70 4.55 0.19
N ALA A 64 10.31 4.12 1.31
CA ALA A 64 10.69 2.73 1.52
C ALA A 64 9.46 1.80 1.63
N GLY A 65 8.42 2.23 2.35
CA GLY A 65 7.16 1.49 2.47
C GLY A 65 6.42 1.35 1.14
N ALA A 66 6.35 2.42 0.34
CA ALA A 66 5.69 2.38 -0.96
C ALA A 66 6.43 1.47 -1.96
N ILE A 67 7.77 1.55 -1.99
CA ILE A 67 8.59 0.63 -2.78
C ILE A 67 8.42 -0.80 -2.30
N ARG A 68 8.40 -1.03 -0.98
CA ARG A 68 8.17 -2.36 -0.39
C ARG A 68 6.82 -2.92 -0.81
N TRP A 69 5.76 -2.12 -0.77
CA TRP A 69 4.42 -2.55 -1.17
C TRP A 69 4.38 -3.06 -2.61
N MET A 70 5.08 -2.35 -3.52
CA MET A 70 5.23 -2.75 -4.92
C MET A 70 6.09 -4.01 -5.05
N SER A 71 7.20 -4.10 -4.31
CA SER A 71 8.09 -5.24 -4.38
C SER A 71 7.47 -6.52 -3.87
N ASP A 72 6.70 -6.44 -2.77
CA ASP A 72 5.98 -7.56 -2.18
C ASP A 72 4.88 -8.10 -3.13
N ARG A 73 4.50 -7.32 -4.15
CA ARG A 73 3.52 -7.67 -5.19
C ARG A 73 4.13 -7.91 -6.57
N ARG A 74 5.47 -8.02 -6.65
CA ARG A 74 6.15 -8.32 -7.91
C ARG A 74 5.54 -9.55 -8.57
N GLY A 75 5.23 -9.44 -9.86
CA GLY A 75 4.61 -10.50 -10.64
C GLY A 75 3.08 -10.46 -10.67
N SER A 76 2.44 -9.68 -9.80
CA SER A 76 0.97 -9.60 -9.76
C SER A 76 0.40 -8.86 -10.97
N THR A 77 -0.66 -9.42 -11.55
CA THR A 77 -1.44 -8.81 -12.64
C THR A 77 -2.72 -8.12 -12.15
N ALA A 78 -3.01 -8.17 -10.83
CA ALA A 78 -4.27 -7.71 -10.26
C ALA A 78 -4.56 -6.20 -10.43
N TYR A 79 -3.54 -5.42 -10.81
CA TYR A 79 -3.62 -3.97 -10.98
C TYR A 79 -3.30 -3.52 -12.41
N GLU A 80 -3.26 -4.44 -13.38
CA GLU A 80 -3.07 -4.06 -14.78
C GLU A 80 -4.19 -3.12 -15.24
N GLY A 81 -3.82 -2.05 -15.95
CA GLY A 81 -4.72 -0.95 -16.31
C GLY A 81 -5.04 0.03 -15.17
N TYR A 82 -4.65 -0.27 -13.92
CA TYR A 82 -4.95 0.53 -12.73
C TYR A 82 -3.68 1.10 -12.06
N CYS A 83 -2.72 1.59 -12.85
CA CYS A 83 -1.44 2.13 -12.37
C CYS A 83 -1.60 3.20 -11.27
N GLU A 84 -2.50 4.16 -11.45
CA GLU A 84 -2.77 5.22 -10.46
C GLU A 84 -3.28 4.65 -9.12
N ARG A 85 -4.16 3.64 -9.18
CA ARG A 85 -4.63 2.95 -7.98
C ARG A 85 -3.50 2.20 -7.28
N ALA A 86 -2.63 1.53 -8.04
CA ALA A 86 -1.51 0.79 -7.47
C ALA A 86 -0.54 1.71 -6.72
N VAL A 87 -0.13 2.83 -7.34
CA VAL A 87 0.81 3.77 -6.69
C VAL A 87 0.17 4.50 -5.51
N ARG A 88 -1.13 4.80 -5.56
CA ARG A 88 -1.88 5.38 -4.44
C ARG A 88 -1.95 4.42 -3.25
N LEU A 89 -2.26 3.15 -3.51
CA LEU A 89 -2.27 2.12 -2.45
C LEU A 89 -0.88 1.91 -1.89
N ALA A 90 0.15 1.84 -2.73
CA ALA A 90 1.54 1.70 -2.29
C ALA A 90 1.94 2.80 -1.31
N TRP A 91 1.61 4.06 -1.60
CA TRP A 91 1.86 5.19 -0.71
C TRP A 91 0.83 5.39 0.41
N ASN A 92 -0.23 4.57 0.45
CA ASN A 92 -1.37 4.75 1.35
C ASN A 92 -1.92 6.20 1.32
N ARG A 93 -2.11 6.78 0.12
CA ARG A 93 -2.61 8.15 -0.03
C ARG A 93 -4.13 8.20 0.00
N SER A 94 -4.65 9.21 0.69
CA SER A 94 -6.05 9.64 0.65
C SER A 94 -6.40 10.37 -0.64
N THR A 95 -5.48 11.19 -1.16
CA THR A 95 -5.63 11.91 -2.42
C THR A 95 -5.84 10.93 -3.57
N HIS A 96 -6.89 11.19 -4.36
CA HIS A 96 -7.28 10.35 -5.48
C HIS A 96 -7.30 11.15 -6.77
N HIS A 97 -6.58 10.64 -7.78
CA HIS A 97 -6.64 11.14 -9.14
C HIS A 97 -7.34 10.11 -10.02
N ALA A 98 -8.15 10.57 -10.96
CA ALA A 98 -8.90 9.69 -11.86
C ALA A 98 -7.99 8.90 -12.82
N SER A 99 -6.77 9.39 -13.10
CA SER A 99 -5.79 8.77 -13.99
C SER A 99 -4.38 9.33 -13.74
N ALA A 100 -3.37 8.66 -14.29
CA ALA A 100 -1.98 9.11 -14.21
C ALA A 100 -1.77 10.47 -14.90
N ILE A 101 -2.43 10.72 -16.04
CA ILE A 101 -2.33 12.02 -16.72
C ILE A 101 -3.04 13.13 -15.95
N ALA A 102 -4.13 12.81 -15.24
CA ALA A 102 -4.79 13.76 -14.34
C ALA A 102 -3.88 14.10 -13.16
N HIS A 103 -3.25 13.09 -12.54
CA HIS A 103 -2.28 13.29 -11.47
C HIS A 103 -1.10 14.16 -11.95
N TRP A 104 -0.54 13.87 -13.12
CA TRP A 104 0.54 14.68 -13.71
C TRP A 104 0.13 16.15 -13.87
N ARG A 105 -1.07 16.42 -14.40
CA ARG A 105 -1.57 17.78 -14.68
C ARG A 105 -2.10 18.52 -13.45
N SER A 106 -2.40 17.82 -12.37
CA SER A 106 -2.91 18.41 -11.13
C SER A 106 -1.87 19.29 -10.43
N SER A 107 -2.34 20.10 -9.47
CA SER A 107 -1.51 20.89 -8.56
C SER A 107 -0.83 20.06 -7.45
N ASP A 108 -1.09 18.75 -7.37
CA ASP A 108 -0.54 17.85 -6.34
C ASP A 108 0.97 17.63 -6.52
N GLY A 109 1.79 18.42 -5.84
CA GLY A 109 3.24 18.39 -5.96
C GLY A 109 3.77 19.10 -7.22
N THR A 110 5.03 19.55 -7.15
CA THR A 110 5.68 20.24 -8.28
C THR A 110 6.10 19.26 -9.36
N ARG A 111 5.76 19.56 -10.62
CA ARG A 111 6.24 18.82 -11.79
C ARG A 111 7.71 19.09 -12.07
N ARG A 112 8.47 18.04 -12.37
CA ARG A 112 9.87 18.10 -12.78
C ARG A 112 10.04 17.26 -14.04
N THR A 113 10.55 17.87 -15.11
CA THR A 113 10.70 17.20 -16.42
C THR A 113 12.13 16.73 -16.71
N THR A 114 13.07 17.07 -15.83
CA THR A 114 14.50 16.76 -15.97
C THR A 114 15.08 16.19 -14.69
N GLY A 115 16.29 15.61 -14.80
CA GLY A 115 17.02 15.02 -13.68
C GLY A 115 16.53 13.62 -13.29
N THR A 116 17.30 12.97 -12.40
CA THR A 116 16.97 11.66 -11.85
C THR A 116 15.85 11.80 -10.82
N PRO A 117 14.73 11.08 -10.96
CA PRO A 117 13.67 11.10 -9.95
C PRO A 117 14.19 10.60 -8.59
N PRO A 118 13.96 11.34 -7.48
CA PRO A 118 14.36 10.88 -6.16
C PRO A 118 13.54 9.67 -5.75
N ARG A 119 14.08 8.86 -4.83
CA ARG A 119 13.42 7.65 -4.33
C ARG A 119 12.00 7.94 -3.84
N GLY A 120 11.05 7.16 -4.31
CA GLY A 120 9.64 7.28 -3.97
C GLY A 120 8.84 8.28 -4.81
N ALA A 121 9.48 9.13 -5.62
CA ALA A 121 8.77 10.05 -6.50
C ALA A 121 7.79 9.32 -7.43
N PHE A 122 6.66 9.95 -7.72
CA PHE A 122 5.80 9.49 -8.82
C PHE A 122 6.47 9.83 -10.14
N VAL A 123 6.55 8.85 -11.03
CA VAL A 123 7.18 8.97 -12.35
C VAL A 123 6.09 8.77 -13.40
N PHE A 124 6.01 9.63 -14.42
CA PHE A 124 4.88 9.68 -15.34
C PHE A 124 5.29 9.51 -16.80
N TRP A 125 4.41 8.88 -17.58
CA TRP A 125 4.57 8.70 -19.03
C TRP A 125 3.26 8.96 -19.78
N ASN A 126 3.38 9.36 -21.04
CA ASN A 126 2.27 9.54 -21.96
C ASN A 126 2.22 8.42 -23.00
N ILE A 127 1.84 7.22 -22.56
CA ILE A 127 1.77 6.01 -23.39
C ILE A 127 0.33 5.52 -23.65
N SER A 128 -0.66 6.19 -23.07
CA SER A 128 -2.08 5.85 -23.22
C SER A 128 -2.94 7.11 -23.02
N GLN A 129 -4.23 7.02 -23.35
CA GLN A 129 -5.19 8.10 -23.08
C GLN A 129 -5.26 8.51 -21.60
N TYR A 130 -4.92 7.60 -20.67
CA TYR A 130 -4.93 7.84 -19.22
C TYR A 130 -3.53 8.11 -18.65
N GLY A 131 -2.50 8.08 -19.50
CA GLY A 131 -1.10 8.10 -19.09
C GLY A 131 -0.66 6.81 -18.40
N HIS A 132 0.50 6.87 -17.76
CA HIS A 132 1.02 5.81 -16.89
C HIS A 132 1.81 6.43 -15.74
N VAL A 133 1.81 5.78 -14.58
CA VAL A 133 2.53 6.25 -13.39
C VAL A 133 3.19 5.08 -12.66
N GLY A 134 4.37 5.35 -12.09
CA GLY A 134 5.13 4.41 -11.26
C GLY A 134 5.80 5.14 -10.09
N ILE A 135 6.56 4.40 -9.27
CA ILE A 135 7.30 4.89 -8.11
C ILE A 135 8.79 4.73 -8.38
N ALA A 136 9.54 5.84 -8.34
CA ALA A 136 10.98 5.86 -8.55
C ALA A 136 11.73 5.05 -7.48
N ASP A 137 12.76 4.32 -7.88
CA ASP A 137 13.65 3.64 -6.93
C ASP A 137 14.77 4.54 -6.36
N GLY A 138 14.96 5.72 -6.97
CA GLY A 138 15.97 6.73 -6.64
C GLY A 138 17.25 6.66 -7.44
N ASN A 139 17.41 5.65 -8.30
CA ASN A 139 18.62 5.36 -9.08
C ASN A 139 18.36 5.45 -10.60
N GLY A 140 17.26 6.08 -11.01
CA GLY A 140 16.84 6.19 -12.41
C GLY A 140 15.93 5.06 -12.89
N GLY A 141 15.64 4.07 -12.04
CA GLY A 141 14.63 3.04 -12.28
C GLY A 141 13.32 3.32 -11.55
N PHE A 142 12.36 2.40 -11.69
CA PHE A 142 11.04 2.55 -11.09
C PHE A 142 10.34 1.21 -10.89
N TRP A 143 9.32 1.24 -10.03
CA TRP A 143 8.31 0.20 -9.85
C TRP A 143 6.98 0.65 -10.43
N SER A 144 6.34 -0.20 -11.22
CA SER A 144 5.00 0.10 -11.76
C SER A 144 4.26 -1.19 -12.12
N THR A 145 2.97 -1.05 -12.41
CA THR A 145 2.22 -2.03 -13.20
C THR A 145 2.73 -2.04 -14.64
N SER A 146 2.33 -3.05 -15.42
CA SER A 146 2.62 -3.15 -16.86
C SER A 146 4.10 -3.27 -17.23
N VAL A 147 5.00 -3.50 -16.25
CA VAL A 147 6.39 -3.90 -16.51
C VAL A 147 6.39 -5.38 -16.92
N GLY A 148 6.36 -5.61 -18.24
CA GLY A 148 6.09 -6.92 -18.83
C GLY A 148 4.72 -7.46 -18.40
N GLY A 149 3.69 -6.59 -18.40
CA GLY A 149 2.28 -6.96 -18.16
C GLY A 149 1.91 -7.30 -16.71
N LYS A 150 2.69 -6.84 -15.73
CA LYS A 150 2.47 -7.07 -14.29
C LYS A 150 3.15 -5.99 -13.45
N ILE A 151 2.93 -6.01 -12.14
CA ILE A 151 3.75 -5.26 -11.20
C ILE A 151 5.20 -5.74 -11.29
N GLY A 152 6.11 -4.82 -11.60
CA GLY A 152 7.52 -5.13 -11.75
C GLY A 152 8.41 -3.90 -11.58
N HIS A 153 9.71 -4.16 -11.62
CA HIS A 153 10.75 -3.15 -11.56
C HIS A 153 11.45 -3.06 -12.91
N ALA A 154 11.72 -1.84 -13.36
CA ALA A 154 12.54 -1.55 -14.52
C ALA A 154 13.70 -0.65 -14.10
N GLY A 155 14.90 -0.93 -14.61
CA GLY A 155 16.13 -0.21 -14.25
C GLY A 155 16.28 1.17 -14.90
N SER A 156 15.33 1.60 -15.72
CA SER A 156 15.38 2.89 -16.40
C SER A 156 13.98 3.45 -16.64
N VAL A 157 13.78 4.73 -16.36
CA VAL A 157 12.57 5.48 -16.76
C VAL A 157 12.33 5.49 -18.27
N GLY A 158 13.33 5.15 -19.08
CA GLY A 158 13.20 4.95 -20.53
C GLY A 158 12.55 3.63 -20.94
N TYR A 159 12.20 2.74 -20.00
CA TYR A 159 11.53 1.47 -20.31
C TYR A 159 10.19 1.68 -21.04
N PHE A 160 9.40 2.65 -20.59
CA PHE A 160 8.24 3.13 -21.32
C PHE A 160 8.64 4.34 -22.16
N SER A 161 8.07 4.45 -23.37
CA SER A 161 8.25 5.61 -24.24
C SER A 161 7.54 6.85 -23.68
N ASN A 162 7.80 8.03 -24.25
CA ASN A 162 7.12 9.28 -23.93
C ASN A 162 7.14 9.64 -22.43
N TYR A 163 8.34 9.60 -21.84
CA TYR A 163 8.57 10.05 -20.47
C TYR A 163 8.16 11.52 -20.29
N LEU A 164 7.36 11.81 -19.27
CA LEU A 164 6.89 13.16 -18.97
C LEU A 164 7.74 13.85 -17.90
N GLY A 165 8.18 13.08 -16.90
CA GLY A 165 8.82 13.62 -15.72
C GLY A 165 8.37 12.95 -14.43
N TRP A 166 8.61 13.62 -13.32
CA TRP A 166 8.28 13.15 -11.98
C TRP A 166 7.69 14.24 -11.08
N LYS A 167 7.00 13.81 -10.03
CA LYS A 167 6.50 14.65 -8.92
C LYS A 167 6.91 14.00 -7.58
N PRO A 168 7.11 14.78 -6.50
CA PRO A 168 7.36 14.21 -5.17
C PRO A 168 6.28 13.20 -4.75
N GLY A 169 6.67 12.12 -4.07
CA GLY A 169 5.80 10.98 -3.76
C GLY A 169 4.82 11.18 -2.60
N ASN A 170 5.22 11.97 -1.60
CA ASN A 170 4.31 12.44 -0.56
C ASN A 170 4.42 13.95 -0.50
N SER A 171 3.29 14.62 -0.70
CA SER A 171 3.13 16.08 -0.57
C SER A 171 1.93 16.42 0.32
N ASN A 172 1.39 15.41 1.04
CA ASN A 172 0.32 15.59 1.99
C ASN A 172 0.82 16.29 3.26
#